data_AF-A0A0F9ZH44-F1
#
_entry.id   AF-A0A0F9ZH44-F1
#
_cell.length_a   1.000
_cell.length_b   1.000
_cell.length_c   1.000
_cell.angle_alpha   90.00
_cell.angle_beta   90.00
_cell.angle_gamma   90.00
#
_symmetry.space_group_name_H-M   'P 1'
#
loop_
_entity.id
_entity.type
_entity.pdbx_description
1 polymer ?
#
loop_
_entity_poly.entity_id
_entity_poly.type
_entity_poly.pdbx_seq_one_letter_code
_entity_poly.pdbx_strand_id
1 'polypeptide(L)'
;MKDVEFEEFKQNLDEYIPLIPDSVLDYYMQKSGVTSSDTNVKKLVSLLSHKFISDVCASSFQYHKLRQKNAQKDKRFSRDKKASLQVVDVEKALEEIGINISRPHYYM
;
A
#
# COMPACT_ATOMS: atom_id res chain seq x y z
N MET A 1 3.31 -2.96 25.43
CA MET A 1 2.74 -3.79 24.36
C MET A 1 2.87 -5.21 24.85
N LYS A 2 1.76 -5.91 25.09
CA LYS A 2 1.72 -7.09 25.98
C LYS A 2 2.45 -8.26 25.30
N ASP A 3 3.43 -8.87 25.95
CA ASP A 3 4.25 -9.96 25.37
C ASP A 3 3.40 -11.10 24.76
N VAL A 4 2.23 -11.34 25.35
CA VAL A 4 1.22 -12.30 24.86
C VAL A 4 0.78 -12.01 23.41
N GLU A 5 0.56 -10.73 23.08
CA GLU A 5 0.11 -10.30 21.75
C GLU A 5 1.21 -10.47 20.69
N PHE A 6 2.47 -10.31 21.09
CA PHE A 6 3.62 -10.51 20.21
C PHE A 6 3.88 -11.99 19.92
N GLU A 7 3.72 -12.85 20.93
CA GLU A 7 3.82 -14.30 20.72
C GLU A 7 2.67 -14.84 19.86
N GLU A 8 1.45 -14.36 20.07
CA GLU A 8 0.31 -14.67 19.20
C GLU A 8 0.56 -14.22 17.74
N PHE A 9 1.15 -13.03 17.55
CA PHE A 9 1.55 -12.57 16.22
C PHE A 9 2.58 -13.50 15.55
N LYS A 10 3.59 -13.97 16.28
CA LYS A 10 4.58 -14.92 15.73
C LYS A 10 3.94 -16.23 15.31
N GLN A 11 3.04 -16.78 16.12
CA GLN A 11 2.31 -18.01 15.79
C GLN A 11 1.49 -17.83 14.51
N ASN A 12 0.79 -16.70 14.38
CA ASN A 12 0.03 -16.39 13.17
C ASN A 12 0.94 -16.19 11.94
N LEU A 13 2.17 -15.70 12.13
CA LEU A 13 3.14 -15.53 11.06
C LEU A 13 3.68 -16.88 10.54
N ASP A 14 3.82 -17.88 11.42
CA ASP A 14 4.22 -19.24 11.02
C ASP A 14 3.21 -19.86 10.06
N GLU A 15 1.92 -19.61 10.28
CA GLU A 15 0.83 -20.13 9.42
C GLU A 15 0.54 -19.24 8.20
N TYR A 16 1.05 -18.01 8.18
CA TYR A 16 0.82 -17.08 7.09
C TYR A 16 1.43 -17.58 5.77
N ILE A 17 0.61 -17.56 4.71
CA ILE A 17 1.02 -17.82 3.33
C ILE A 17 1.13 -16.46 2.61
N PRO A 18 2.35 -16.02 2.25
CA PRO A 18 2.57 -14.77 1.54
C PRO A 18 1.83 -14.66 0.21
N LEU A 19 1.26 -13.48 -0.06
CA LEU A 19 0.73 -13.16 -1.39
C LEU A 19 1.87 -12.91 -2.40
N ILE A 20 2.98 -12.33 -1.92
CA ILE A 20 4.15 -12.05 -2.74
C ILE A 20 4.95 -13.36 -2.87
N PRO A 21 5.24 -13.84 -4.10
CA PRO A 21 6.04 -15.05 -4.29
C PRO A 21 7.45 -14.92 -3.71
N ASP A 22 7.97 -16.02 -3.15
CA ASP A 22 9.29 -16.07 -2.52
C ASP A 22 10.42 -15.61 -3.46
N SER A 23 10.34 -15.93 -4.76
CA SER A 23 11.35 -15.51 -5.75
C SER A 23 11.46 -13.99 -5.90
N VAL A 24 10.34 -13.28 -5.81
CA VAL A 24 10.31 -11.81 -5.88
C VAL A 24 10.90 -11.23 -4.60
N LEU A 25 10.53 -11.81 -3.47
CA LEU A 25 11.04 -11.38 -2.18
C LEU A 25 12.57 -11.57 -2.08
N ASP A 26 13.07 -12.75 -2.44
CA ASP A 26 14.49 -13.09 -2.41
C ASP A 26 15.30 -12.15 -3.30
N TYR A 27 14.79 -11.83 -4.50
CA TYR A 27 15.41 -10.86 -5.38
C TYR A 27 15.54 -9.47 -4.72
N TYR A 28 14.47 -8.94 -4.13
CA TYR A 28 14.51 -7.62 -3.50
C TYR A 28 15.32 -7.58 -2.19
N MET A 29 15.29 -8.66 -1.40
CA MET A 29 16.12 -8.80 -0.21
C MET A 29 17.61 -8.83 -0.58
N GLN A 30 18.00 -9.65 -1.56
CA GLN A 30 19.38 -9.71 -2.04
C GLN A 30 19.82 -8.37 -2.65
N LYS A 31 18.96 -7.73 -3.44
CA LYS A 31 19.24 -6.39 -4.01
C LYS A 31 19.48 -5.34 -2.94
N SER A 32 18.85 -5.48 -1.78
CA SER A 32 19.01 -4.59 -0.62
C SER A 32 20.19 -4.99 0.28
N GLY A 33 20.93 -6.07 -0.06
CA GLY A 33 22.03 -6.60 0.74
C GLY A 33 21.59 -7.40 1.97
N VAL A 34 20.32 -7.80 2.05
CA VAL A 34 19.76 -8.57 3.17
C VAL A 34 19.66 -10.04 2.76
N THR A 35 20.34 -10.91 3.52
CA THR A 35 20.21 -12.36 3.38
C THR A 35 19.78 -12.94 4.72
N SER A 36 18.67 -13.68 4.74
CA SER A 36 18.21 -14.40 5.93
C SER A 36 17.84 -15.83 5.55
N SER A 37 18.26 -16.79 6.37
CA SER A 37 17.85 -18.18 6.28
C SER A 37 16.51 -18.46 6.96
N ASP A 38 16.02 -17.53 7.79
CA ASP A 38 14.76 -17.67 8.50
C ASP A 38 13.58 -17.30 7.59
N THR A 39 12.70 -18.28 7.36
CA THR A 39 11.46 -18.14 6.57
C THR A 39 10.51 -17.12 7.20
N ASN A 40 10.49 -16.96 8.52
CA ASN A 40 9.60 -16.01 9.19
C ASN A 40 10.01 -14.57 8.93
N VAL A 41 11.31 -14.30 8.79
CA VAL A 41 11.80 -12.98 8.36
C VAL A 41 11.28 -12.67 6.95
N LYS A 42 11.33 -13.65 6.05
CA LYS A 42 10.80 -13.49 4.69
C LYS A 42 9.30 -13.19 4.70
N LYS A 43 8.53 -14.00 5.42
CA LYS A 43 7.08 -13.82 5.59
C LYS A 43 6.73 -12.46 6.19
N LEU A 44 7.49 -12.00 7.19
CA LEU A 44 7.30 -10.69 7.81
C LEU A 44 7.52 -9.56 6.82
N VAL A 45 8.62 -9.58 6.05
CA VAL A 45 8.89 -8.56 5.03
C VAL A 45 7.79 -8.54 3.97
N SER A 46 7.32 -9.71 3.54
CA SER A 46 6.17 -9.80 2.62
C SER A 46 4.90 -9.21 3.23
N LEU A 47 4.59 -9.55 4.49
CA LEU A 47 3.39 -9.07 5.17
C LEU A 47 3.41 -7.55 5.34
N LEU A 48 4.55 -6.99 5.76
CA LEU A 48 4.75 -5.55 5.90
C LEU A 48 4.62 -4.83 4.55
N SER A 49 5.21 -5.39 3.50
CA SER A 49 5.10 -4.83 2.14
C SER A 49 3.65 -4.84 1.65
N HIS A 50 2.94 -5.94 1.88
CA HIS A 50 1.53 -6.06 1.51
C HIS A 50 0.63 -5.10 2.30
N LYS A 51 0.87 -4.97 3.61
CA LYS A 51 0.17 -4.01 4.47
C LYS A 51 0.40 -2.57 3.99
N PHE A 52 1.65 -2.20 3.71
CA PHE A 52 1.99 -0.86 3.22
C PHE A 52 1.23 -0.50 1.94
N ILE A 53 1.21 -1.39 0.95
CA ILE A 53 0.45 -1.18 -0.30
C ILE A 53 -1.05 -1.07 -0.01
N SER A 54 -1.58 -1.91 0.89
CA SER A 54 -2.99 -1.90 1.27
C SER A 54 -3.39 -0.57 1.93
N ASP A 55 -2.56 -0.04 2.82
CA ASP A 55 -2.78 1.24 3.50
C ASP A 55 -2.79 2.39 2.49
N VAL A 56 -1.83 2.43 1.55
CA VAL A 56 -1.79 3.43 0.47
C VAL A 56 -3.04 3.35 -0.42
N CYS A 57 -3.46 2.15 -0.80
CA CYS A 57 -4.67 1.93 -1.59
C CYS A 57 -5.93 2.38 -0.85
N ALA A 58 -6.03 2.10 0.45
CA ALA A 58 -7.15 2.51 1.28
C ALA A 58 -7.23 4.05 1.40
N SER A 59 -6.12 4.72 1.69
CA SER A 59 -6.06 6.19 1.71
C SER A 59 -6.39 6.80 0.35
N SER A 60 -5.83 6.26 -0.74
CA SER A 60 -6.15 6.70 -2.11
C SER A 60 -7.64 6.58 -2.40
N PHE A 61 -8.28 5.49 -1.96
CA PHE A 61 -9.73 5.31 -2.12
C PHE A 61 -10.57 6.29 -1.31
N GLN A 62 -10.10 6.71 -0.12
CA GLN A 62 -10.74 7.77 0.64
C GLN A 62 -10.67 9.11 -0.09
N TYR A 63 -9.51 9.47 -0.64
CA TYR A 63 -9.34 10.67 -1.48
C TYR A 63 -10.23 10.65 -2.72
N HIS A 64 -10.33 9.49 -3.37
CA HIS A 64 -11.23 9.29 -4.50
C HIS A 64 -12.68 9.59 -4.14
N LYS A 65 -13.16 9.06 -3.00
CA LYS A 65 -14.52 9.33 -2.49
C LYS A 65 -14.75 10.79 -2.17
N LEU A 66 -13.78 11.47 -1.55
CA LEU A 66 -13.87 12.91 -1.28
C LEU A 66 -14.01 13.72 -2.58
N ARG A 67 -13.19 13.41 -3.60
CA ARG A 67 -13.28 14.07 -4.90
C ARG A 67 -14.64 13.83 -5.55
N GLN A 68 -15.12 12.58 -5.56
CA GLN A 68 -16.43 12.26 -6.14
C GLN A 68 -17.58 13.03 -5.43
N LYS A 69 -17.56 13.10 -4.10
CA LYS A 69 -18.56 13.87 -3.33
C LYS A 69 -18.54 15.35 -3.66
N ASN A 70 -17.35 15.92 -3.89
CA ASN A 70 -17.22 17.33 -4.29
C ASN A 70 -17.73 17.56 -5.72
N ALA A 71 -17.47 16.64 -6.65
CA ALA A 71 -17.99 16.71 -8.01
C ALA A 71 -19.52 16.56 -8.07
N GLN A 72 -20.14 15.79 -7.17
CA GLN A 72 -21.59 15.64 -7.08
C GLN A 72 -22.35 16.95 -6.78
N LYS A 73 -21.68 17.93 -6.15
CA LYS A 73 -22.28 19.25 -5.89
C LYS A 73 -22.44 20.07 -7.18
N ASP A 74 -21.66 19.76 -8.21
CA ASP A 74 -21.68 20.46 -9.49
C ASP A 74 -22.46 19.62 -10.52
N LYS A 75 -23.73 19.98 -10.75
CA LYS A 75 -24.67 19.25 -11.63
C LYS A 75 -24.22 19.13 -13.09
N ARG A 76 -23.14 19.82 -13.46
CA ARG A 76 -22.55 19.81 -14.81
C ARG A 76 -21.70 18.57 -15.10
N PHE A 77 -21.26 17.85 -14.07
CA PHE A 77 -20.39 16.69 -14.25
C PHE A 77 -21.19 15.38 -14.16
N SER A 78 -21.06 14.55 -15.19
CA SER A 78 -21.62 13.20 -15.21
C SER A 78 -20.98 12.35 -14.10
N ARG A 79 -21.78 11.49 -13.47
CA ARG A 79 -21.29 10.60 -12.41
C ARG A 79 -20.44 9.49 -13.01
N ASP A 80 -19.15 9.47 -12.72
CA ASP A 80 -18.37 8.25 -12.88
C ASP A 80 -18.77 7.24 -11.81
N LYS A 81 -19.62 6.29 -12.22
CA LYS A 81 -20.12 5.22 -11.33
C LYS A 81 -19.04 4.18 -11.01
N LYS A 82 -17.94 4.14 -11.78
CA LYS A 82 -16.86 3.18 -11.62
C LYS A 82 -15.74 3.81 -10.79
N ALA A 83 -15.31 3.12 -9.74
CA ALA A 83 -14.12 3.51 -9.01
C ALA A 83 -12.89 3.34 -9.90
N SER A 84 -12.09 4.40 -10.01
CA SER A 84 -10.86 4.41 -10.79
C SER A 84 -9.73 4.96 -9.93
N LEU A 85 -8.60 4.26 -9.88
CA LEU A 85 -7.41 4.75 -9.19
C LEU A 85 -6.76 5.85 -10.04
N GLN A 86 -6.86 7.10 -9.59
CA GLN A 86 -6.28 8.24 -10.29
C GLN A 86 -4.98 8.70 -9.60
N VAL A 87 -4.04 9.20 -10.40
CA VAL A 87 -2.72 9.65 -9.90
C VAL A 87 -2.88 10.70 -8.79
N VAL A 88 -3.80 11.66 -8.96
CA VAL A 88 -4.07 12.72 -7.97
C VAL A 88 -4.59 12.20 -6.62
N ASP A 89 -5.19 10.99 -6.57
CA ASP A 89 -5.58 10.34 -5.30
C ASP A 89 -4.38 9.72 -4.61
N VAL A 90 -3.52 9.08 -5.41
CA VAL A 90 -2.31 8.41 -4.93
C VAL A 90 -1.27 9.43 -4.46
N GLU A 91 -1.12 10.55 -5.17
CA GLU A 91 -0.24 11.66 -4.79
C GLU A 91 -0.59 12.19 -3.40
N LYS A 92 -1.88 12.46 -3.16
CA LYS A 92 -2.36 12.91 -1.83
C LYS A 92 -2.15 11.87 -0.74
N ALA A 93 -2.45 10.60 -1.04
CA ALA A 93 -2.26 9.51 -0.08
C ALA A 93 -0.78 9.33 0.29
N LEU A 94 0.14 9.53 -0.65
CA LEU A 94 1.57 9.42 -0.41
C LEU A 94 2.15 10.66 0.28
N GLU A 95 1.58 11.84 0.04
CA GLU A 95 1.94 13.09 0.72
C GLU A 95 1.72 12.97 2.25
N GLU A 96 0.65 12.30 2.68
CA GLU A 96 0.39 12.01 4.11
C GLU A 96 1.49 11.17 4.77
N ILE A 97 2.16 10.32 4.00
CA ILE A 97 3.25 9.44 4.45
C ILE A 97 4.62 10.15 4.32
N GLY A 98 4.64 11.39 3.80
CA GLY A 98 5.85 12.18 3.58
C GLY A 98 6.55 11.92 2.25
N ILE A 99 5.88 11.25 1.29
CA ILE A 99 6.40 10.99 -0.05
C ILE A 99 5.80 12.02 -1.02
N ASN A 100 6.63 12.97 -1.47
CA ASN A 100 6.20 13.98 -2.44
C ASN A 100 6.41 13.49 -3.89
N ILE A 101 5.33 13.45 -4.66
CA ILE A 101 5.36 13.17 -6.10
C ILE A 101 5.09 14.47 -6.85
N SER A 102 6.15 15.06 -7.40
CA SER A 102 6.04 16.22 -8.28
C SER A 102 6.08 15.75 -9.73
N ARG A 103 4.92 15.74 -10.39
CA ARG A 103 4.82 15.46 -11.83
C ARG A 103 4.14 16.63 -12.53
N PRO A 104 4.71 17.16 -13.62
CA PRO A 104 4.05 18.17 -14.40
C PRO A 104 2.87 17.54 -15.16
N HIS A 105 1.75 18.27 -15.26
CA HIS A 105 0.57 17.81 -16.01
C HIS A 105 0.83 17.73 -17.52
N TYR A 106 1.80 18.51 -18.01
CA TYR A 106 2.23 18.53 -19.40
C TYR A 106 3.74 18.84 -19.44
N TYR A 107 4.44 18.30 -20.43
CA TYR A 107 5.78 18.74 -20.78
C TYR A 107 5.65 19.71 -21.96
N MET A 108 6.27 20.89 -21.85
CA MET A 108 6.41 21.81 -23.00
C MET A 108 7.60 21.40 -23.86
#